data_AF-A0A3B3WC70-F1
#
_entry.id   AF-A0A3B3WC70-F1
#
_cell.length_a   1.000
_cell.length_b   1.000
_cell.length_c   1.000
_cell.angle_alpha   90.00
_cell.angle_beta   90.00
_cell.angle_gamma   90.00
#
_symmetry.space_group_name_H-M   'P 1'
#
loop_
_entity.id
_entity.type
_entity.pdbx_description
1 polymer ?
#
loop_
_entity_poly.entity_id
_entity_poly.type
_entity_poly.pdbx_seq_one_letter_code
_entity_poly.pdbx_strand_id
1 'polypeptide(L)'
;MGGFQLPLIALVLTVCSAVGNPETPAHEDGAPPSRIAVVGAGIGGSATAHFLRQHFGPEVQVDVFEKGEVGGRLATVTVNHNEYESGGSIIHSLNLHMQEFVKQLGLKYRRNVAGKTAVFNGEELILEETDWYLLDLFRLWWRYGISFIRLQMWVEEIMEKFMRIYKYQAHGYAFSSVEELLDSLGGSGFINMTRRPLSDSLLELGVSQRFIDEVIAPVMRVNYGQNVSIPAFVGAVSLAGAQNNLWAVEGGNKQVCSGLLKMANANLLKAQVTSISPLHSGELLQYQLNFTAASGVGSELYDIVVLATPLQASVGSGLQFQDFAPPFDELPGSYHGTVATIVHGYLNTSFFGFPDPRLFPFASVLTTETPSLFFNSVASVCPVNISAGFRRKQPQEAGVYKVFSPQSLDKSQLKTLFRSYYSAQVTEWQAYPQYGSSQGLPPVELHPNLYYLNGIEWAGSAMEMSSVAAKNIALLAYHRWNKQTDMVDQKDLMHRIKTEL
;
A
#
# COMPACT_ATOMS: atom_id res chain seq x y z
N MET A 1 69.22 -43.11 0.74
CA MET A 1 68.13 -42.11 0.85
C MET A 1 68.27 -41.24 -0.40
N GLY A 2 67.66 -41.60 -1.53
CA GLY A 2 66.21 -41.48 -1.80
C GLY A 2 65.88 -39.99 -1.92
N GLY A 3 65.57 -39.39 -3.07
CA GLY A 3 65.36 -39.87 -4.43
C GLY A 3 65.18 -38.66 -5.35
N PHE A 4 65.46 -38.87 -6.63
CA PHE A 4 65.46 -37.96 -7.78
C PHE A 4 64.25 -37.00 -7.91
N GLN A 5 64.53 -35.77 -8.35
CA GLN A 5 63.70 -35.04 -9.32
C GLN A 5 64.60 -34.30 -10.33
N LEU A 6 64.48 -34.66 -11.61
CA LEU A 6 64.98 -33.92 -12.78
C LEU A 6 63.77 -33.50 -13.64
N PRO A 7 63.93 -32.49 -14.52
CA PRO A 7 62.88 -31.60 -15.00
C PRO A 7 62.24 -32.07 -16.31
N LEU A 8 61.02 -31.60 -16.59
CA LEU A 8 60.34 -31.75 -17.89
C LEU A 8 59.88 -30.33 -18.30
N ILE A 9 60.59 -29.65 -19.21
CA ILE A 9 60.39 -29.62 -20.67
C ILE A 9 58.94 -29.35 -21.07
N ALA A 10 58.75 -28.14 -21.59
CA ALA A 10 57.55 -27.65 -22.25
C ALA A 10 57.33 -28.33 -23.60
N LEU A 11 56.05 -28.55 -23.96
CA LEU A 11 55.62 -28.79 -25.33
C LEU A 11 54.37 -27.94 -25.60
N VAL A 12 54.49 -27.04 -26.57
CA VAL A 12 53.39 -26.29 -27.17
C VAL A 12 52.82 -27.13 -28.31
N LEU A 13 51.50 -27.34 -28.32
CA LEU A 13 50.75 -27.75 -29.50
C LEU A 13 49.44 -26.96 -29.56
N THR A 14 49.37 -26.06 -30.54
CA THR A 14 48.16 -25.44 -31.09
C THR A 14 47.27 -26.50 -31.74
N VAL A 15 45.94 -26.31 -31.79
CA VAL A 15 45.09 -26.44 -32.99
C VAL A 15 43.58 -26.34 -32.66
N CYS A 16 42.92 -25.51 -33.49
CA CYS A 16 41.49 -25.45 -33.87
C CYS A 16 40.39 -25.03 -32.89
N SER A 17 39.90 -23.82 -33.16
CA SER A 17 38.54 -23.32 -32.93
C SER A 17 37.46 -24.20 -33.57
N ALA A 18 36.49 -24.63 -32.75
CA ALA A 18 35.14 -24.93 -33.20
C ALA A 18 34.22 -23.84 -32.63
N VAL A 19 33.59 -23.08 -33.53
CA VAL A 19 32.48 -22.19 -33.20
C VAL A 19 31.32 -23.07 -32.75
N GLY A 20 31.16 -23.21 -31.44
CA GLY A 20 29.94 -23.74 -30.84
C GLY A 20 28.90 -22.61 -30.76
N ASN A 21 27.69 -22.90 -31.20
CA ASN A 21 26.51 -22.08 -30.88
C ASN A 21 26.48 -21.80 -29.38
N PRO A 22 25.99 -20.63 -28.91
CA PRO A 22 25.69 -20.47 -27.50
C PRO A 22 24.57 -21.44 -27.16
N GLU A 23 24.94 -22.60 -26.61
CA GLU A 23 23.99 -23.49 -25.94
C GLU A 23 23.39 -22.68 -24.80
N THR A 24 22.10 -22.36 -24.93
CA THR A 24 21.25 -21.95 -23.82
C THR A 24 21.44 -22.97 -22.69
N PRO A 25 21.84 -22.55 -21.47
CA PRO A 25 21.99 -23.50 -20.38
C PRO A 25 20.67 -24.22 -20.18
N ALA A 26 20.70 -25.55 -20.24
CA ALA A 26 19.59 -26.35 -19.76
C ALA A 26 19.35 -25.96 -18.29
N HIS A 27 18.10 -25.72 -17.95
CA HIS A 27 17.71 -25.36 -16.60
C HIS A 27 18.02 -26.55 -15.67
N GLU A 28 19.13 -26.51 -14.93
CA GLU A 28 19.43 -27.51 -13.92
C GLU A 28 18.33 -27.48 -12.85
N ASP A 29 17.78 -28.64 -12.49
CA ASP A 29 16.78 -28.75 -11.43
C ASP A 29 17.34 -28.14 -10.13
N GLY A 30 16.71 -27.06 -9.66
CA GLY A 30 17.11 -26.33 -8.45
C GLY A 30 17.96 -25.07 -8.65
N ALA A 31 18.31 -24.69 -9.89
CA ALA A 31 18.96 -23.40 -10.15
C ALA A 31 17.98 -22.23 -9.91
N PRO A 32 18.41 -21.10 -9.31
CA PRO A 32 17.56 -19.94 -9.12
C PRO A 32 17.13 -19.33 -10.47
N PRO A 33 16.02 -18.56 -10.51
CA PRO A 33 15.66 -17.79 -11.70
C PRO A 33 16.78 -16.83 -12.02
N SER A 34 17.08 -16.68 -13.31
CA SER A 34 18.13 -15.78 -13.77
C SER A 34 17.66 -14.33 -13.63
N ARG A 35 16.41 -14.05 -14.04
CA ARG A 35 15.88 -12.67 -14.07
C ARG A 35 14.43 -12.61 -13.60
N ILE A 36 14.16 -11.67 -12.70
CA ILE A 36 12.82 -11.35 -12.21
C ILE A 36 12.49 -9.88 -12.50
N ALA A 37 11.32 -9.63 -13.09
CA ALA A 37 10.81 -8.28 -13.29
C ALA A 37 9.76 -7.92 -12.23
N VAL A 38 9.83 -6.69 -11.71
CA VAL A 38 8.78 -6.07 -10.91
C VAL A 38 8.31 -4.80 -11.61
N VAL A 39 7.02 -4.72 -11.92
CA VAL A 39 6.42 -3.57 -12.62
C VAL A 39 5.75 -2.64 -11.60
N GLY A 40 6.42 -1.53 -11.28
CA GLY A 40 6.02 -0.51 -10.31
C GLY A 40 6.94 -0.46 -9.10
N ALA A 41 7.42 0.74 -8.73
CA ALA A 41 8.30 1.02 -7.60
C ALA A 41 7.60 1.72 -6.42
N GLY A 42 6.30 1.47 -6.26
CA GLY A 42 5.57 1.79 -5.04
C GLY A 42 5.99 0.89 -3.86
N ILE A 43 5.36 1.05 -2.69
CA ILE A 43 5.70 0.26 -1.50
C ILE A 43 5.60 -1.25 -1.76
N GLY A 44 4.54 -1.71 -2.44
CA GLY A 44 4.39 -3.12 -2.81
C GLY A 44 5.54 -3.64 -3.66
N GLY A 45 5.83 -2.99 -4.80
CA GLY A 45 6.90 -3.46 -5.70
C GLY A 45 8.30 -3.36 -5.10
N SER A 46 8.58 -2.29 -4.35
CA SER A 46 9.87 -2.15 -3.64
C SER A 46 10.05 -3.20 -2.54
N ALA A 47 8.99 -3.51 -1.78
CA ALA A 47 9.00 -4.60 -0.81
C ALA A 47 9.13 -5.97 -1.48
N THR A 48 8.49 -6.18 -2.64
CA THR A 48 8.63 -7.41 -3.42
C THR A 48 10.06 -7.60 -3.86
N ALA A 49 10.70 -6.58 -4.44
CA ALA A 49 12.11 -6.67 -4.84
C ALA A 49 13.03 -7.03 -3.66
N HIS A 50 12.79 -6.43 -2.49
CA HIS A 50 13.50 -6.75 -1.26
C HIS A 50 13.29 -8.19 -0.80
N PHE A 51 12.05 -8.68 -0.75
CA PHE A 51 11.75 -10.04 -0.30
C PHE A 51 12.18 -11.12 -1.30
N LEU A 52 12.10 -10.85 -2.61
CA LEU A 52 12.64 -11.74 -3.64
C LEU A 52 14.15 -11.89 -3.48
N ARG A 53 14.88 -10.79 -3.24
CA ARG A 53 16.32 -10.82 -2.95
C ARG A 53 16.65 -11.67 -1.72
N GLN A 54 15.84 -11.60 -0.66
CA GLN A 54 16.05 -12.42 0.55
C GLN A 54 15.92 -13.92 0.28
N HIS A 55 14.99 -14.32 -0.59
CA HIS A 55 14.68 -15.74 -0.83
C HIS A 55 15.52 -16.36 -1.94
N PHE A 56 15.75 -15.65 -3.05
CA PHE A 56 16.50 -16.17 -4.20
C PHE A 56 18.01 -15.86 -4.13
N GLY A 57 18.46 -15.09 -3.15
CA GLY A 57 19.88 -14.78 -2.94
C GLY A 57 20.43 -13.69 -3.85
N PRO A 58 21.74 -13.40 -3.79
CA PRO A 58 22.37 -12.27 -4.50
C PRO A 58 22.57 -12.50 -6.01
N GLU A 59 22.47 -13.74 -6.49
CA GLU A 59 22.77 -14.10 -7.88
C GLU A 59 21.64 -13.73 -8.86
N VAL A 60 20.39 -13.70 -8.40
CA VAL A 60 19.26 -13.32 -9.25
C VAL A 60 19.32 -11.84 -9.65
N GLN A 61 19.05 -11.53 -10.92
CA GLN A 61 18.85 -10.15 -11.34
C GLN A 61 17.39 -9.74 -11.08
N VAL A 62 17.19 -8.69 -10.29
CA VAL A 62 15.86 -8.12 -10.01
C VAL A 62 15.78 -6.76 -10.70
N ASP A 63 15.05 -6.70 -11.81
CA ASP A 63 14.78 -5.46 -12.54
C ASP A 63 13.44 -4.87 -12.06
N VAL A 64 13.42 -3.58 -11.73
CA VAL A 64 12.21 -2.88 -11.29
C VAL A 64 11.89 -1.76 -12.28
N PHE A 65 10.76 -1.86 -12.96
CA PHE A 65 10.31 -0.88 -13.94
C PHE A 65 9.42 0.17 -13.27
N GLU A 66 9.81 1.44 -13.34
CA GLU A 66 9.02 2.57 -12.83
C GLU A 66 8.89 3.68 -13.89
N LYS A 67 7.65 4.04 -14.24
CA LYS A 67 7.38 5.08 -15.23
C LYS A 67 7.45 6.50 -14.65
N GLY A 68 7.14 6.65 -13.37
CA GLY A 68 7.11 7.91 -12.64
C GLY A 68 8.24 8.03 -11.62
N GLU A 69 7.87 8.33 -10.39
CA GLU A 69 8.79 8.48 -9.27
C GLU A 69 8.65 7.33 -8.28
N VAL A 70 9.77 6.87 -7.73
CA VAL A 70 9.79 5.82 -6.71
C VAL A 70 8.95 6.25 -5.50
N GLY A 71 8.09 5.34 -5.03
CA GLY A 71 7.12 5.61 -3.98
C GLY A 71 5.67 5.53 -4.46
N GLY A 72 5.40 5.82 -5.73
CA GLY A 72 4.04 5.80 -6.30
C GLY A 72 3.09 6.69 -5.50
N ARG A 73 2.08 6.10 -4.84
CA ARG A 73 1.13 6.79 -3.95
C ARG A 73 1.72 7.22 -2.60
N LEU A 74 2.99 6.89 -2.31
CA LEU A 74 3.76 7.52 -1.24
C LEU A 74 4.55 8.66 -1.87
N ALA A 75 3.97 9.85 -1.82
CA ALA A 75 4.52 11.02 -2.48
C ALA A 75 4.36 12.28 -1.63
N THR A 76 5.27 13.21 -1.88
CA THR A 76 5.32 14.50 -1.21
C THR A 76 5.19 15.63 -2.22
N VAL A 77 4.73 16.78 -1.77
CA VAL A 77 4.78 18.04 -2.52
C VAL A 77 5.56 19.08 -1.74
N THR A 78 6.25 19.98 -2.45
CA THR A 78 7.06 21.03 -1.85
C THR A 78 6.25 22.33 -1.74
N VAL A 79 6.19 22.89 -0.54
CA VAL A 79 5.53 24.17 -0.22
C VAL A 79 6.44 24.95 0.73
N ASN A 80 6.79 26.19 0.38
CA ASN A 80 7.73 27.03 1.14
C ASN A 80 9.00 26.28 1.58
N HIS A 81 9.67 25.63 0.62
CA HIS A 81 10.91 24.86 0.84
C HIS A 81 10.79 23.66 1.81
N ASN A 82 9.58 23.28 2.22
CA ASN A 82 9.32 22.09 3.02
C ASN A 82 8.49 21.08 2.21
N GLU A 83 8.71 19.80 2.45
CA GLU A 83 7.92 18.73 1.84
C GLU A 83 6.78 18.28 2.76
N TYR A 84 5.64 17.95 2.17
CA TYR A 84 4.43 17.49 2.85
C TYR A 84 3.85 16.26 2.15
N GLU A 85 3.33 15.30 2.92
CA GLU A 85 2.70 14.08 2.37
C GLU A 85 1.42 14.42 1.58
N SER A 86 1.46 14.23 0.26
CA SER A 86 0.28 14.33 -0.60
C SER A 86 -0.46 12.99 -0.71
N GLY A 87 0.24 11.88 -0.54
CA GLY A 87 -0.32 10.53 -0.57
C GLY A 87 -0.50 9.89 0.82
N GLY A 88 -0.12 8.61 0.93
CA GLY A 88 -0.21 7.82 2.17
C GLY A 88 0.67 8.38 3.29
N SER A 89 0.05 8.86 4.37
CA SER A 89 0.70 9.77 5.32
C SER A 89 0.92 9.24 6.74
N ILE A 90 0.26 8.14 7.11
CA ILE A 90 0.29 7.56 8.45
C ILE A 90 0.46 6.04 8.39
N ILE A 91 1.15 5.49 9.38
CA ILE A 91 1.45 4.07 9.53
C ILE A 91 1.05 3.67 10.94
N HIS A 92 0.38 2.53 11.10
CA HIS A 92 -0.05 2.04 12.40
C HIS A 92 1.07 1.24 13.09
N SER A 93 1.07 1.21 14.43
CA SER A 93 2.08 0.48 15.22
C SER A 93 2.08 -1.05 15.07
N LEU A 94 1.00 -1.63 14.52
CA LEU A 94 0.90 -3.06 14.21
C LEU A 94 1.22 -3.40 12.75
N ASN A 95 1.70 -2.41 11.99
CA ASN A 95 2.21 -2.61 10.63
C ASN A 95 3.65 -3.10 10.71
N LEU A 96 3.84 -4.41 10.97
CA LEU A 96 5.14 -4.95 11.37
C LEU A 96 6.15 -4.95 10.22
N HIS A 97 5.72 -5.14 8.96
CA HIS A 97 6.64 -5.01 7.83
C HIS A 97 7.15 -3.59 7.71
N MET A 98 6.27 -2.58 7.79
CA MET A 98 6.70 -1.18 7.76
C MET A 98 7.64 -0.81 8.91
N GLN A 99 7.39 -1.32 10.13
CA GLN A 99 8.30 -1.11 11.26
C GLN A 99 9.68 -1.75 11.02
N GLU A 100 9.69 -2.98 10.53
CA GLU A 100 10.94 -3.70 10.26
C GLU A 100 11.73 -3.02 9.13
N PHE A 101 11.07 -2.56 8.06
CA PHE A 101 11.74 -1.81 6.99
C PHE A 101 12.41 -0.53 7.50
N VAL A 102 11.70 0.27 8.31
CA VAL A 102 12.25 1.50 8.90
C VAL A 102 13.47 1.19 9.76
N LYS A 103 13.39 0.13 10.57
CA LYS A 103 14.50 -0.32 11.41
C LYS A 103 15.70 -0.79 10.58
N GLN A 104 15.50 -1.64 9.58
CA GLN A 104 16.57 -2.15 8.71
C GLN A 104 17.27 -1.05 7.92
N LEU A 105 16.51 -0.04 7.49
CA LEU A 105 17.02 1.10 6.74
C LEU A 105 17.69 2.17 7.61
N GLY A 106 17.61 2.05 8.94
CA GLY A 106 18.10 3.07 9.87
C GLY A 106 17.33 4.40 9.76
N LEU A 107 16.07 4.34 9.29
CA LEU A 107 15.20 5.50 9.18
C LEU A 107 14.62 5.86 10.56
N LYS A 108 14.21 7.12 10.71
CA LYS A 108 13.67 7.65 11.96
C LYS A 108 12.18 7.88 11.87
N TYR A 109 11.51 7.72 13.02
CA TYR A 109 10.14 8.16 13.16
C TYR A 109 10.08 9.68 13.17
N ARG A 110 9.23 10.25 12.31
CA ARG A 110 8.90 11.67 12.33
C ARG A 110 8.30 12.00 13.69
N ARG A 111 8.76 13.11 14.28
CA ARG A 111 8.21 13.62 15.55
C ARG A 111 6.69 13.78 15.47
N ASN A 112 5.98 13.32 16.50
CA ASN A 112 4.54 13.53 16.60
C ASN A 112 4.22 14.97 17.03
N VAL A 113 3.19 15.57 16.42
CA VAL A 113 2.68 16.90 16.76
C VAL A 113 1.18 16.78 16.98
N ALA A 114 0.78 16.82 18.25
CA ALA A 114 -0.60 16.70 18.67
C ALA A 114 -1.51 17.72 17.94
N GLY A 115 -2.75 17.31 17.71
CA GLY A 115 -3.75 18.13 17.07
C GLY A 115 -5.13 17.54 17.30
N LYS A 116 -6.10 18.40 17.60
CA LYS A 116 -7.48 18.00 17.86
C LYS A 116 -8.27 17.85 16.57
N THR A 117 -9.21 16.92 16.57
CA THR A 117 -10.09 16.65 15.43
C THR A 117 -11.52 17.07 15.75
N ALA A 118 -12.24 17.54 14.73
CA ALA A 118 -13.68 17.75 14.80
C ALA A 118 -14.39 17.08 13.62
N VAL A 119 -15.69 16.84 13.76
CA VAL A 119 -16.56 16.36 12.69
C VAL A 119 -17.59 17.44 12.35
N PHE A 120 -17.65 17.81 11.08
CA PHE A 120 -18.55 18.81 10.52
C PHE A 120 -19.61 18.15 9.65
N ASN A 121 -20.89 18.47 9.88
CA ASN A 121 -21.99 17.89 9.11
C ASN A 121 -22.42 18.72 7.89
N GLY A 122 -21.82 19.91 7.69
CA GLY A 122 -22.23 20.86 6.65
C GLY A 122 -22.86 22.13 7.20
N GLU A 123 -23.33 22.09 8.45
CA GLU A 123 -23.97 23.21 9.14
C GLU A 123 -23.23 23.56 10.44
N GLU A 124 -22.89 22.55 11.25
CA GLU A 124 -22.23 22.71 12.54
C GLU A 124 -21.20 21.60 12.83
N LEU A 125 -20.34 21.83 13.83
CA LEU A 125 -19.48 20.79 14.37
C LEU A 125 -20.31 19.92 15.33
N ILE A 126 -20.45 18.64 14.99
CA ILE A 126 -21.26 17.68 15.75
C ILE A 126 -20.42 16.88 16.76
N LEU A 127 -19.10 16.84 16.55
CA LEU A 127 -18.13 16.25 17.46
C LEU A 127 -16.86 17.08 17.49
N GLU A 128 -16.32 17.25 18.70
CA GLU A 128 -15.13 18.04 18.97
C GLU A 128 -14.27 17.29 19.99
N GLU A 129 -13.06 16.92 19.58
CA GLU A 129 -12.04 16.38 20.47
C GLU A 129 -11.55 17.48 21.42
N THR A 130 -11.33 17.13 22.69
CA THR A 130 -10.85 18.04 23.72
C THR A 130 -9.45 17.64 24.19
N ASP A 131 -8.85 18.46 25.05
CA ASP A 131 -7.58 18.12 25.69
C ASP A 131 -7.76 17.08 26.83
N TRP A 132 -9.01 16.66 27.11
CA TRP A 132 -9.38 15.81 28.24
C TRP A 132 -9.95 14.47 27.75
N TYR A 133 -9.09 13.47 27.59
CA TYR A 133 -9.47 12.13 27.11
C TYR A 133 -10.70 11.53 27.81
N LEU A 134 -10.79 11.64 29.15
CA LEU A 134 -11.93 11.12 29.91
C LEU A 134 -13.25 11.85 29.61
N LEU A 135 -13.17 13.15 29.31
CA LEU A 135 -14.34 13.93 28.92
C LEU A 135 -14.84 13.51 27.54
N ASP A 136 -13.93 13.28 26.60
CA ASP A 136 -14.28 12.79 25.26
C ASP A 136 -14.90 11.40 25.34
N LEU A 137 -14.34 10.50 26.15
CA LEU A 137 -14.90 9.17 26.38
C LEU A 137 -16.31 9.25 27.00
N PHE A 138 -16.52 10.14 27.98
CA PHE A 138 -17.84 10.37 28.56
C PHE A 138 -18.84 10.93 27.54
N ARG A 139 -18.43 11.89 26.70
CA ARG A 139 -19.28 12.45 25.63
C ARG A 139 -19.67 11.38 24.61
N LEU A 140 -18.72 10.53 24.20
CA LEU A 140 -18.98 9.41 23.31
C LEU A 140 -19.97 8.43 23.94
N TRP A 141 -19.77 8.07 25.20
CA TRP A 141 -20.66 7.16 25.92
C TRP A 141 -22.06 7.74 26.10
N TRP A 142 -22.18 9.01 26.48
CA TRP A 142 -23.47 9.69 26.65
C TRP A 142 -24.24 9.80 25.34
N ARG A 143 -23.56 10.12 24.23
CA ARG A 143 -24.20 10.35 22.92
C ARG A 143 -24.48 9.07 22.15
N TYR A 144 -23.64 8.04 22.30
CA TYR A 144 -23.66 6.82 21.48
C TYR A 144 -23.77 5.52 22.27
N GLY A 145 -23.88 5.59 23.59
CA GLY A 145 -23.91 4.44 24.49
C GLY A 145 -22.63 3.60 24.39
N ILE A 146 -22.80 2.28 24.33
CA ILE A 146 -21.68 1.33 24.23
C ILE A 146 -21.21 1.07 22.79
N SER A 147 -21.68 1.85 21.80
CA SER A 147 -21.30 1.69 20.38
C SER A 147 -19.78 1.78 20.18
N PHE A 148 -19.12 2.71 20.87
CA PHE A 148 -17.66 2.85 20.81
C PHE A 148 -16.92 1.60 21.33
N ILE A 149 -17.39 1.01 22.43
CA ILE A 149 -16.78 -0.20 23.00
C ILE A 149 -16.96 -1.39 22.05
N ARG A 150 -18.17 -1.56 21.49
CA ARG A 150 -18.47 -2.60 20.50
C ARG A 150 -17.57 -2.49 19.27
N LEU A 151 -17.36 -1.27 18.78
CA LEU A 151 -16.44 -1.00 17.67
C LEU A 151 -14.99 -1.38 18.02
N GLN A 152 -14.48 -0.95 19.18
CA GLN A 152 -13.11 -1.27 19.59
C GLN A 152 -12.89 -2.78 19.69
N MET A 153 -13.78 -3.50 20.38
CA MET A 153 -13.70 -4.95 20.50
C MET A 153 -13.71 -5.65 19.13
N TRP A 154 -14.57 -5.19 18.21
CA TRP A 154 -14.66 -5.76 16.87
C TRP A 154 -13.39 -5.53 16.04
N VAL A 155 -12.84 -4.31 16.06
CA VAL A 155 -11.58 -3.99 15.35
C VAL A 155 -10.41 -4.76 15.95
N GLU A 156 -10.31 -4.83 17.28
CA GLU A 156 -9.26 -5.57 17.99
C GLU A 156 -9.30 -7.07 17.66
N GLU A 157 -10.48 -7.71 17.62
CA GLU A 157 -10.62 -9.11 17.24
C GLU A 157 -10.11 -9.39 15.82
N ILE A 158 -10.44 -8.50 14.87
CA ILE A 158 -9.98 -8.62 13.49
C ILE A 158 -8.47 -8.43 13.42
N MET A 159 -7.93 -7.43 14.12
CA MET A 159 -6.50 -7.18 14.18
C MET A 159 -5.75 -8.38 14.77
N GLU A 160 -6.23 -8.95 15.88
CA GLU A 160 -5.62 -10.15 16.50
C GLU A 160 -5.56 -11.33 15.53
N LYS A 161 -6.64 -11.58 14.78
CA LYS A 161 -6.66 -12.63 13.74
C LYS A 161 -5.72 -12.28 12.58
N PHE A 162 -5.69 -11.03 12.14
CA PHE A 162 -4.84 -10.58 11.05
C PHE A 162 -3.35 -10.74 11.39
N MET A 163 -2.94 -10.47 12.64
CA MET A 163 -1.55 -10.63 13.11
C MET A 163 -0.96 -12.04 12.90
N ARG A 164 -1.80 -13.06 12.70
CA ARG A 164 -1.35 -14.43 12.38
C ARG A 164 -0.53 -14.48 11.09
N ILE A 165 -0.74 -13.54 10.16
CA ILE A 165 -0.06 -13.50 8.87
C ILE A 165 1.46 -13.44 9.01
N TYR A 166 1.97 -12.67 9.98
CA TYR A 166 3.40 -12.55 10.21
C TYR A 166 4.01 -13.87 10.68
N LYS A 167 3.28 -14.61 11.52
CA LYS A 167 3.70 -15.94 11.97
C LYS A 167 3.72 -16.90 10.78
N TYR A 168 2.69 -16.89 9.93
CA TYR A 168 2.62 -17.76 8.75
C TYR A 168 3.77 -17.47 7.78
N GLN A 169 3.99 -16.20 7.45
CA GLN A 169 5.07 -15.78 6.54
C GLN A 169 6.47 -16.04 7.12
N ALA A 170 6.64 -15.96 8.44
CA ALA A 170 7.91 -16.31 9.10
C ALA A 170 8.23 -17.82 9.02
N HIS A 171 7.20 -18.68 8.97
CA HIS A 171 7.36 -20.12 8.76
C HIS A 171 7.38 -20.49 7.26
N GLY A 172 7.35 -19.49 6.37
CA GLY A 172 7.41 -19.69 4.93
C GLY A 172 6.09 -20.06 4.28
N TYR A 173 4.93 -19.93 4.93
CA TYR A 173 3.66 -20.22 4.27
C TYR A 173 3.25 -19.10 3.30
N ALA A 174 2.69 -19.49 2.15
CA ALA A 174 2.20 -18.60 1.11
C ALA A 174 0.79 -18.97 0.64
N PHE A 175 0.12 -18.02 0.01
CA PHE A 175 -1.27 -18.12 -0.43
C PHE A 175 -1.39 -17.76 -1.91
N SER A 176 -2.10 -18.59 -2.68
CA SER A 176 -2.29 -18.42 -4.13
C SER A 176 -3.35 -17.37 -4.50
N SER A 177 -4.21 -17.01 -3.55
CA SER A 177 -5.23 -15.98 -3.71
C SER A 177 -5.41 -15.14 -2.45
N VAL A 178 -6.02 -13.96 -2.60
CA VAL A 178 -6.38 -13.13 -1.46
C VAL A 178 -7.47 -13.79 -0.61
N GLU A 179 -8.38 -14.53 -1.23
CA GLU A 179 -9.41 -15.28 -0.49
C GLU A 179 -8.78 -16.35 0.41
N GLU A 180 -7.87 -17.18 -0.11
CA GLU A 180 -7.15 -18.19 0.69
C GLU A 180 -6.34 -17.54 1.82
N LEU A 181 -5.68 -16.41 1.54
CA LEU A 181 -4.99 -15.63 2.58
C LEU A 181 -5.95 -15.21 3.69
N LEU A 182 -7.09 -14.60 3.37
CA LEU A 182 -8.04 -14.13 4.37
C LEU A 182 -8.72 -15.28 5.13
N ASP A 183 -9.05 -16.37 4.45
CA ASP A 183 -9.62 -17.57 5.08
C ASP A 183 -8.62 -18.19 6.07
N SER A 184 -7.34 -18.27 5.73
CA SER A 184 -6.32 -18.78 6.65
C SER A 184 -6.17 -17.97 7.95
N LEU A 185 -6.50 -16.67 7.91
CA LEU A 185 -6.36 -15.75 9.04
C LEU A 185 -7.61 -15.75 9.94
N GLY A 186 -8.78 -15.62 9.32
CA GLY A 186 -10.05 -15.40 10.03
C GLY A 186 -11.19 -16.34 9.62
N GLY A 187 -10.92 -17.33 8.78
CA GLY A 187 -11.89 -18.26 8.22
C GLY A 187 -12.97 -17.58 7.38
N SER A 188 -14.10 -18.25 7.26
CA SER A 188 -15.30 -17.74 6.58
C SER A 188 -15.78 -16.39 7.13
N GLY A 189 -15.41 -16.02 8.35
CA GLY A 189 -15.69 -14.71 8.93
C GLY A 189 -15.07 -13.57 8.12
N PHE A 190 -13.78 -13.66 7.78
CA PHE A 190 -13.11 -12.65 6.95
C PHE A 190 -13.65 -12.63 5.52
N ILE A 191 -13.94 -13.80 4.94
CA ILE A 191 -14.55 -13.89 3.61
C ILE A 191 -15.95 -13.27 3.58
N ASN A 192 -16.77 -13.51 4.60
CA ASN A 192 -18.10 -12.90 4.66
C ASN A 192 -18.00 -11.37 4.78
N MET A 193 -17.00 -10.86 5.50
CA MET A 193 -16.76 -9.43 5.63
C MET A 193 -16.34 -8.73 4.33
N THR A 194 -15.77 -9.43 3.34
CA THR A 194 -15.50 -8.84 2.03
C THR A 194 -16.75 -8.76 1.15
N ARG A 195 -17.81 -9.49 1.51
CA ARG A 195 -19.06 -9.63 0.74
C ARG A 195 -20.25 -8.92 1.39
N ARG A 196 -20.03 -8.18 2.48
CA ARG A 196 -21.09 -7.46 3.20
C ARG A 196 -20.71 -6.01 3.46
N PRO A 197 -21.66 -5.06 3.35
CA PRO A 197 -21.42 -3.67 3.73
C PRO A 197 -20.98 -3.54 5.19
N LEU A 198 -20.11 -2.56 5.46
CA LEU A 198 -19.66 -2.21 6.80
C LEU A 198 -20.85 -1.78 7.67
N SER A 199 -21.78 -0.97 7.14
CA SER A 199 -22.99 -0.53 7.85
C SER A 199 -23.77 -1.71 8.44
N ASP A 200 -24.02 -2.73 7.64
CA ASP A 200 -24.85 -3.87 8.03
C ASP A 200 -24.17 -4.70 9.11
N SER A 201 -22.86 -4.91 8.95
CA SER A 201 -22.05 -5.65 9.92
C SER A 201 -22.01 -4.94 11.27
N LEU A 202 -21.91 -3.61 11.27
CA LEU A 202 -21.90 -2.81 12.50
C LEU A 202 -23.27 -2.74 13.17
N LEU A 203 -24.34 -2.61 12.40
CA LEU A 203 -25.72 -2.64 12.93
C LEU A 203 -26.02 -3.99 13.60
N GLU A 204 -25.59 -5.10 13.01
CA GLU A 204 -25.72 -6.44 13.61
C GLU A 204 -24.94 -6.60 14.92
N LEU A 205 -23.79 -5.94 15.04
CA LEU A 205 -23.03 -5.86 16.29
C LEU A 205 -23.67 -4.94 17.34
N GLY A 206 -24.77 -4.26 16.98
CA GLY A 206 -25.48 -3.32 17.83
C GLY A 206 -24.82 -1.94 17.89
N VAL A 207 -23.96 -1.59 16.94
CA VAL A 207 -23.47 -0.21 16.79
C VAL A 207 -24.63 0.65 16.27
N SER A 208 -24.92 1.77 16.94
CA SER A 208 -26.05 2.61 16.54
C SER A 208 -25.82 3.30 15.18
N GLN A 209 -26.88 3.47 14.39
CA GLN A 209 -26.84 4.22 13.12
C GLN A 209 -26.22 5.60 13.30
N ARG A 210 -26.58 6.31 14.38
CA ARG A 210 -26.01 7.62 14.70
C ARG A 210 -24.49 7.59 14.84
N PHE A 211 -23.93 6.56 15.49
CA PHE A 211 -22.47 6.43 15.62
C PHE A 211 -21.82 6.08 14.28
N ILE A 212 -22.50 5.28 13.45
CA ILE A 212 -22.05 4.98 12.09
C ILE A 212 -21.96 6.28 11.27
N ASP A 213 -22.99 7.12 11.29
CA ASP A 213 -23.07 8.34 10.49
C ASP A 213 -22.14 9.45 11.00
N GLU A 214 -22.07 9.65 12.34
CA GLU A 214 -21.36 10.77 12.94
C GLU A 214 -19.88 10.48 13.24
N VAL A 215 -19.47 9.20 13.35
CA VAL A 215 -18.08 8.81 13.68
C VAL A 215 -17.43 7.97 12.60
N ILE A 216 -18.10 6.92 12.13
CA ILE A 216 -17.47 5.93 11.24
C ILE A 216 -17.42 6.43 9.79
N ALA A 217 -18.51 7.03 9.28
CA ALA A 217 -18.54 7.59 7.94
C ALA A 217 -17.46 8.67 7.71
N PRO A 218 -17.24 9.65 8.61
CA PRO A 218 -16.13 10.58 8.49
C PRO A 218 -14.75 9.91 8.37
N VAL A 219 -14.52 8.82 9.10
CA VAL A 219 -13.28 8.03 9.02
C VAL A 219 -13.14 7.35 7.66
N MET A 220 -14.21 6.75 7.13
CA MET A 220 -14.18 6.12 5.79
C MET A 220 -13.90 7.16 4.71
N ARG A 221 -14.50 8.35 4.82
CA ARG A 221 -14.35 9.44 3.86
C ARG A 221 -12.95 10.02 3.82
N VAL A 222 -12.29 10.19 4.98
CA VAL A 222 -10.92 10.70 5.01
C VAL A 222 -9.90 9.67 4.54
N ASN A 223 -10.12 8.39 4.84
CA ASN A 223 -9.16 7.34 4.48
C ASN A 223 -9.34 6.84 3.04
N TYR A 224 -10.58 6.64 2.59
CA TYR A 224 -10.88 6.03 1.28
C TYR A 224 -11.67 6.90 0.31
N GLY A 225 -12.17 8.06 0.72
CA GLY A 225 -13.06 8.89 -0.09
C GLY A 225 -14.45 8.30 -0.33
N GLN A 226 -14.76 7.18 0.32
CA GLN A 226 -15.98 6.39 0.17
C GLN A 226 -16.73 6.30 1.51
N ASN A 227 -18.01 5.91 1.49
CA ASN A 227 -18.85 5.85 2.68
C ASN A 227 -18.93 4.44 3.28
N VAL A 228 -19.85 4.22 4.23
CA VAL A 228 -19.97 2.96 4.99
C VAL A 228 -20.59 1.79 4.19
N SER A 229 -20.88 2.00 2.91
CA SER A 229 -21.30 0.95 1.98
C SER A 229 -20.14 0.05 1.50
N ILE A 230 -18.89 0.42 1.80
CA ILE A 230 -17.72 -0.43 1.52
C ILE A 230 -17.80 -1.76 2.28
N PRO A 231 -17.11 -2.82 1.82
CA PRO A 231 -17.03 -4.08 2.54
C PRO A 231 -16.54 -3.91 3.98
N ALA A 232 -17.10 -4.69 4.90
CA ALA A 232 -16.78 -4.62 6.33
C ALA A 232 -15.28 -4.84 6.61
N PHE A 233 -14.60 -5.71 5.86
CA PHE A 233 -13.16 -5.93 6.05
C PHE A 233 -12.34 -4.70 5.67
N VAL A 234 -12.68 -4.04 4.56
CA VAL A 234 -12.07 -2.76 4.14
C VAL A 234 -12.29 -1.69 5.22
N GLY A 235 -13.52 -1.63 5.75
CA GLY A 235 -13.89 -0.75 6.85
C GLY A 235 -13.05 -0.98 8.11
N ALA A 236 -12.83 -2.23 8.49
CA ALA A 236 -11.97 -2.59 9.61
C ALA A 236 -10.52 -2.13 9.41
N VAL A 237 -9.95 -2.30 8.21
CA VAL A 237 -8.61 -1.79 7.87
C VAL A 237 -8.53 -0.27 8.03
N SER A 238 -9.55 0.48 7.59
CA SER A 238 -9.59 1.94 7.79
C SER A 238 -9.74 2.34 9.25
N LEU A 239 -10.57 1.65 10.01
CA LEU A 239 -10.79 1.94 11.43
C LEU A 239 -9.53 1.69 12.26
N ALA A 240 -8.78 0.63 11.96
CA ALA A 240 -7.46 0.40 12.55
C ALA A 240 -6.49 1.58 12.25
N GLY A 241 -6.57 2.14 11.04
CA GLY A 241 -5.82 3.34 10.63
C GLY A 241 -6.26 4.65 11.30
N ALA A 242 -7.33 4.63 12.09
CA ALA A 242 -7.84 5.79 12.85
C ALA A 242 -7.70 5.64 14.37
N GLN A 243 -7.10 4.55 14.84
CA GLN A 243 -6.76 4.35 16.25
C GLN A 243 -5.50 5.16 16.65
N ASN A 244 -5.16 5.13 17.93
CA ASN A 244 -3.93 5.73 18.46
C ASN A 244 -2.67 5.01 17.93
N ASN A 245 -1.49 5.54 18.26
CA ASN A 245 -0.18 4.95 17.89
C ASN A 245 0.14 4.98 16.38
N LEU A 246 -0.31 6.02 15.70
CA LEU A 246 0.07 6.31 14.33
C LEU A 246 1.42 7.04 14.28
N TRP A 247 2.23 6.70 13.29
CA TRP A 247 3.54 7.29 13.06
C TRP A 247 3.78 7.53 11.56
N ALA A 248 4.84 8.26 11.22
CA ALA A 248 5.28 8.49 9.85
C ALA A 248 6.81 8.51 9.82
N VAL A 249 7.41 8.37 8.64
CA VAL A 249 8.86 8.41 8.46
C VAL A 249 9.37 9.84 8.37
N GLU A 250 10.44 10.16 9.11
CA GLU A 250 11.13 11.44 8.98
C GLU A 250 11.67 11.60 7.56
N GLY A 251 11.32 12.72 6.92
CA GLY A 251 11.65 12.99 5.52
C GLY A 251 10.78 12.25 4.50
N GLY A 252 9.74 11.55 4.94
CA GLY A 252 8.61 11.10 4.13
C GLY A 252 8.59 9.59 3.91
N ASN A 253 7.38 9.03 3.83
CA ASN A 253 7.15 7.59 3.74
C ASN A 253 7.75 6.98 2.46
N LYS A 254 7.90 7.78 1.39
CA LYS A 254 8.55 7.39 0.13
C LYS A 254 10.00 6.91 0.30
N GLN A 255 10.67 7.32 1.37
CA GLN A 255 12.05 6.89 1.65
C GLN A 255 12.17 5.39 1.88
N VAL A 256 11.12 4.75 2.40
CA VAL A 256 11.08 3.29 2.59
C VAL A 256 11.25 2.61 1.24
N CYS A 257 10.50 3.02 0.21
CA CYS A 257 10.57 2.41 -1.11
C CYS A 257 11.97 2.54 -1.74
N SER A 258 12.54 3.75 -1.71
CA SER A 258 13.89 3.98 -2.24
C SER A 258 14.95 3.21 -1.47
N GLY A 259 14.80 3.08 -0.16
CA GLY A 259 15.68 2.31 0.69
C GLY A 259 15.64 0.82 0.39
N LEU A 260 14.43 0.24 0.28
CA LEU A 260 14.24 -1.18 0.00
C LEU A 260 14.84 -1.59 -1.34
N LEU A 261 14.67 -0.78 -2.39
CA LEU A 261 15.29 -1.03 -3.69
C LEU A 261 16.82 -1.04 -3.61
N LYS A 262 17.42 -0.12 -2.84
CA LYS A 262 18.87 -0.09 -2.61
C LYS A 262 19.35 -1.31 -1.83
N MET A 263 18.64 -1.67 -0.74
CA MET A 263 18.95 -2.88 0.03
C MET A 263 18.85 -4.16 -0.80
N ALA A 264 17.88 -4.21 -1.73
CA ALA A 264 17.70 -5.34 -2.64
C ALA A 264 18.77 -5.41 -3.74
N ASN A 265 19.63 -4.39 -3.88
CA ASN A 265 20.47 -4.18 -5.05
C ASN A 265 19.67 -4.37 -6.36
N ALA A 266 18.46 -3.79 -6.38
CA ALA A 266 17.56 -3.89 -7.52
C ALA A 266 18.00 -2.93 -8.64
N ASN A 267 17.91 -3.39 -9.88
CA ASN A 267 18.18 -2.56 -11.05
C ASN A 267 16.92 -1.75 -11.39
N LEU A 268 16.89 -0.50 -10.94
CA LEU A 268 15.76 0.40 -11.18
C LEU A 268 15.82 0.98 -12.60
N LEU A 269 14.84 0.61 -13.42
CA LEU A 269 14.67 1.07 -14.79
C LEU A 269 13.57 2.12 -14.86
N LYS A 270 13.92 3.36 -15.22
CA LYS A 270 12.93 4.42 -15.46
C LYS A 270 12.26 4.22 -16.82
N ALA A 271 11.26 3.35 -16.85
CA ALA A 271 10.60 2.89 -18.07
C ALA A 271 9.16 2.46 -17.79
N GLN A 272 8.29 2.58 -18.81
CA GLN A 272 6.92 2.10 -18.78
C GLN A 272 6.83 0.78 -19.54
N VAL A 273 6.43 -0.30 -18.85
CA VAL A 273 6.09 -1.56 -19.52
C VAL A 273 4.79 -1.38 -20.30
N THR A 274 4.81 -1.72 -21.58
CA THR A 274 3.69 -1.55 -22.52
C THR A 274 3.04 -2.88 -22.87
N SER A 275 3.79 -3.98 -22.91
CA SER A 275 3.20 -5.30 -23.13
C SER A 275 3.97 -6.43 -22.45
N ILE A 276 3.25 -7.50 -22.16
CA ILE A 276 3.77 -8.77 -21.65
C ILE A 276 3.24 -9.87 -22.56
N SER A 277 4.11 -10.76 -23.00
CA SER A 277 3.74 -11.98 -23.73
C SER A 277 4.47 -13.21 -23.18
N PRO A 278 3.80 -14.36 -23.05
CA PRO A 278 4.44 -15.60 -22.66
C PRO A 278 5.22 -16.18 -23.84
N LEU A 279 6.44 -16.63 -23.59
CA LEU A 279 7.31 -17.32 -24.54
C LEU A 279 7.60 -18.73 -24.02
N HIS A 280 7.25 -19.74 -24.82
CA HIS A 280 7.53 -21.13 -24.49
C HIS A 280 8.72 -21.63 -25.32
N SER A 281 9.75 -22.12 -24.65
CA SER A 281 10.89 -22.81 -25.26
C SER A 281 10.99 -24.22 -24.68
N GLY A 282 10.27 -25.17 -25.29
CA GLY A 282 10.11 -26.51 -24.72
C GLY A 282 9.25 -26.46 -23.46
N GLU A 283 9.77 -26.96 -22.33
CA GLU A 283 9.11 -26.89 -21.02
C GLU A 283 9.37 -25.57 -20.28
N LEU A 284 10.30 -24.74 -20.76
CA LEU A 284 10.63 -23.46 -20.15
C LEU A 284 9.62 -22.38 -20.55
N LEU A 285 8.98 -21.77 -19.55
CA LEU A 285 8.13 -20.59 -19.70
C LEU A 285 8.90 -19.34 -19.25
N GLN A 286 9.03 -18.38 -20.14
CA GLN A 286 9.53 -17.03 -19.86
C GLN A 286 8.52 -15.99 -20.34
N TYR A 287 8.73 -14.74 -19.94
CA TYR A 287 7.93 -13.60 -20.36
C TYR A 287 8.78 -12.57 -21.09
N GLN A 288 8.32 -12.15 -22.25
CA GLN A 288 8.86 -11.01 -22.94
C GLN A 288 8.13 -9.74 -22.48
N LEU A 289 8.89 -8.80 -21.91
CA LEU A 289 8.40 -7.50 -21.51
C LEU A 289 8.88 -6.46 -22.51
N ASN A 290 7.95 -5.81 -23.19
CA ASN A 290 8.24 -4.63 -24.00
C ASN A 290 8.01 -3.37 -23.17
N PHE A 291 8.91 -2.41 -23.26
CA PHE A 291 8.84 -1.18 -22.49
C PHE A 291 9.37 0.03 -23.26
N THR A 292 8.93 1.20 -22.83
CA THR A 292 9.40 2.50 -23.35
C THR A 292 10.19 3.22 -22.27
N ALA A 293 11.41 3.62 -22.61
CA ALA A 293 12.30 4.40 -21.77
C ALA A 293 12.71 5.68 -22.51
N ALA A 294 13.38 6.60 -21.81
CA ALA A 294 13.95 7.80 -22.45
C ALA A 294 14.96 7.46 -23.56
N SER A 295 15.60 6.29 -23.49
CA SER A 295 16.53 5.77 -24.49
C SER A 295 15.85 5.12 -25.70
N GLY A 296 14.52 4.95 -25.70
CA GLY A 296 13.75 4.32 -26.77
C GLY A 296 12.92 3.13 -26.30
N VAL A 297 12.49 2.32 -27.27
CA VAL A 297 11.75 1.07 -27.02
C VAL A 297 12.75 -0.05 -26.71
N GLY A 298 12.49 -0.81 -25.66
CA GLY A 298 13.28 -1.98 -25.25
C GLY A 298 12.40 -3.22 -25.11
N SER A 299 13.06 -4.38 -25.09
CA SER A 299 12.43 -5.69 -24.89
C SER A 299 13.39 -6.61 -24.16
N GLU A 300 12.91 -7.27 -23.10
CA GLU A 300 13.73 -8.14 -22.25
C GLU A 300 12.95 -9.38 -21.82
N LEU A 301 13.65 -10.49 -21.56
CA LEU A 301 13.07 -11.76 -21.11
C LEU A 301 13.24 -11.96 -19.60
N TYR A 302 12.19 -12.49 -18.97
CA TYR A 302 12.13 -12.74 -17.53
C TYR A 302 11.53 -14.10 -17.21
N ASP A 303 12.06 -14.76 -16.17
CA ASP A 303 11.54 -16.04 -15.69
C ASP A 303 10.31 -15.85 -14.80
N ILE A 304 10.29 -14.76 -14.05
CA ILE A 304 9.22 -14.38 -13.12
C ILE A 304 8.86 -12.91 -13.33
N VAL A 305 7.57 -12.59 -13.30
CA VAL A 305 7.07 -11.22 -13.43
C VAL A 305 6.09 -10.93 -12.30
N VAL A 306 6.29 -9.82 -11.59
CA VAL A 306 5.36 -9.32 -10.57
C VAL A 306 4.80 -7.96 -10.98
N LEU A 307 3.48 -7.88 -11.06
CA LEU A 307 2.75 -6.66 -11.38
C LEU A 307 2.35 -5.95 -10.09
N ALA A 308 3.03 -4.83 -9.81
CA ALA A 308 2.79 -3.95 -8.67
C ALA A 308 2.15 -2.60 -9.08
N THR A 309 1.46 -2.60 -10.22
CA THR A 309 0.57 -1.54 -10.69
C THR A 309 -0.86 -2.09 -10.81
N PRO A 310 -1.89 -1.30 -10.48
CA PRO A 310 -3.28 -1.67 -10.79
C PRO A 310 -3.48 -1.94 -12.29
N LEU A 311 -4.34 -2.92 -12.60
CA LEU A 311 -4.56 -3.44 -13.96
C LEU A 311 -5.96 -3.13 -14.54
N GLN A 312 -6.89 -2.66 -13.72
CA GLN A 312 -8.24 -2.28 -14.13
C GLN A 312 -8.20 -1.15 -15.18
N ALA A 313 -9.03 -1.20 -16.24
CA ALA A 313 -8.99 -0.20 -17.31
C ALA A 313 -9.15 1.24 -16.82
N SER A 314 -9.93 1.47 -15.76
CA SER A 314 -10.12 2.80 -15.16
C SER A 314 -8.81 3.50 -14.76
N VAL A 315 -7.73 2.75 -14.49
CA VAL A 315 -6.43 3.31 -14.12
C VAL A 315 -5.60 3.67 -15.35
N GLY A 316 -5.90 3.09 -16.52
CA GLY A 316 -5.16 3.35 -17.76
C GLY A 316 -3.68 3.03 -17.63
N SER A 317 -3.32 1.85 -17.12
CA SER A 317 -1.92 1.43 -16.92
C SER A 317 -1.09 1.51 -18.21
N GLY A 318 -1.75 1.29 -19.36
CA GLY A 318 -1.14 1.20 -20.69
C GLY A 318 -0.50 -0.16 -20.97
N LEU A 319 -0.65 -1.12 -20.04
CA LEU A 319 -0.12 -2.47 -20.15
C LEU A 319 -1.07 -3.36 -20.95
N GLN A 320 -0.54 -4.11 -21.91
CA GLN A 320 -1.28 -5.05 -22.75
C GLN A 320 -0.76 -6.47 -22.52
N PHE A 321 -1.67 -7.43 -22.37
CA PHE A 321 -1.34 -8.85 -22.33
C PHE A 321 -1.52 -9.44 -23.73
N GLN A 322 -0.44 -9.93 -24.32
CA GLN A 322 -0.41 -10.41 -25.71
C GLN A 322 -0.10 -11.90 -25.73
N ASP A 323 -0.66 -12.62 -26.71
CA ASP A 323 -0.36 -14.03 -26.98
C ASP A 323 -0.60 -15.01 -25.81
N PHE A 324 -1.48 -14.65 -24.88
CA PHE A 324 -1.97 -15.57 -23.84
C PHE A 324 -3.03 -16.52 -24.40
N ALA A 325 -2.98 -17.78 -23.97
CA ALA A 325 -3.96 -18.82 -24.28
C ALA A 325 -4.42 -19.52 -22.99
N PRO A 326 -5.68 -19.30 -22.52
CA PRO A 326 -6.68 -18.41 -23.09
C PRO A 326 -6.25 -16.93 -23.01
N PRO A 327 -6.85 -16.04 -23.84
CA PRO A 327 -6.60 -14.60 -23.73
C PRO A 327 -6.83 -14.10 -22.31
N PHE A 328 -6.01 -13.15 -21.88
CA PHE A 328 -6.13 -12.56 -20.56
C PHE A 328 -7.36 -11.65 -20.51
N ASP A 329 -8.37 -12.04 -19.72
CA ASP A 329 -9.57 -11.23 -19.52
C ASP A 329 -9.26 -9.96 -18.72
N GLU A 330 -9.97 -8.89 -19.02
CA GLU A 330 -9.85 -7.66 -18.25
C GLU A 330 -10.32 -7.88 -16.81
N LEU A 331 -9.48 -7.51 -15.83
CA LEU A 331 -9.84 -7.65 -14.42
C LEU A 331 -11.00 -6.71 -14.08
N PRO A 332 -12.08 -7.22 -13.46
CA PRO A 332 -13.28 -6.43 -13.22
C PRO A 332 -13.05 -5.30 -12.20
N GLY A 333 -13.97 -4.34 -12.24
CA GLY A 333 -14.05 -3.23 -11.30
C GLY A 333 -13.31 -1.97 -11.76
N SER A 334 -13.39 -0.93 -10.95
CA SER A 334 -12.76 0.37 -11.21
C SER A 334 -12.03 0.88 -9.98
N TYR A 335 -11.16 1.87 -10.16
CA TYR A 335 -10.53 2.61 -9.07
C TYR A 335 -11.28 3.92 -8.81
N HIS A 336 -11.33 4.28 -7.54
CA HIS A 336 -11.85 5.51 -7.00
C HIS A 336 -10.75 6.58 -7.01
N GLY A 337 -11.07 7.73 -7.60
CA GLY A 337 -10.23 8.91 -7.59
C GLY A 337 -10.28 9.62 -6.24
N THR A 338 -9.13 10.00 -5.69
CA THR A 338 -9.02 10.85 -4.51
C THR A 338 -8.09 12.01 -4.80
N VAL A 339 -8.55 13.23 -4.54
CA VAL A 339 -7.74 14.42 -4.75
C VAL A 339 -7.23 14.94 -3.41
N ALA A 340 -5.92 15.15 -3.35
CA ALA A 340 -5.25 15.84 -2.26
C ALA A 340 -4.83 17.23 -2.73
N THR A 341 -5.42 18.27 -2.16
CA THR A 341 -5.02 19.67 -2.42
C THR A 341 -4.25 20.20 -1.21
N ILE A 342 -2.96 20.47 -1.37
CA ILE A 342 -2.13 21.13 -0.36
C ILE A 342 -2.19 22.63 -0.57
N VAL A 343 -2.70 23.36 0.42
CA VAL A 343 -2.95 24.81 0.37
C VAL A 343 -2.10 25.52 1.41
N HIS A 344 -1.31 26.51 0.98
CA HIS A 344 -0.65 27.44 1.89
C HIS A 344 -1.50 28.70 2.01
N GLY A 345 -2.14 28.93 3.16
CA GLY A 345 -3.09 30.03 3.31
C GLY A 345 -3.71 30.17 4.70
N TYR A 346 -4.80 30.94 4.76
CA TYR A 346 -5.56 31.25 5.97
C TYR A 346 -6.91 30.53 5.92
N LEU A 347 -7.10 29.56 6.80
CA LEU A 347 -8.36 28.80 6.89
C LEU A 347 -9.52 29.74 7.23
N ASN A 348 -10.64 29.58 6.54
CA ASN A 348 -11.88 30.27 6.85
C ASN A 348 -12.62 29.58 8.00
N THR A 349 -12.20 29.84 9.23
CA THR A 349 -12.81 29.24 10.43
C THR A 349 -14.29 29.58 10.59
N SER A 350 -14.75 30.69 10.00
CA SER A 350 -16.15 31.11 10.05
C SER A 350 -17.08 30.14 9.30
N PHE A 351 -16.56 29.43 8.30
CA PHE A 351 -17.28 28.34 7.62
C PHE A 351 -17.62 27.18 8.58
N PHE A 352 -16.83 26.99 9.63
CA PHE A 352 -17.02 25.96 10.65
C PHE A 352 -17.71 26.49 11.93
N GLY A 353 -18.32 27.68 11.88
CA GLY A 353 -18.99 28.28 13.05
C GLY A 353 -18.08 29.05 14.00
N PHE A 354 -16.82 29.38 13.61
CA PHE A 354 -15.89 30.16 14.43
C PHE A 354 -15.57 31.51 13.77
N PRO A 355 -16.36 32.57 14.02
CA PRO A 355 -16.09 33.92 13.48
C PRO A 355 -14.70 34.44 13.86
N ASP A 356 -14.31 34.25 15.13
CA ASP A 356 -12.98 34.54 15.65
C ASP A 356 -12.06 33.33 15.47
N PRO A 357 -11.04 33.40 14.59
CA PRO A 357 -10.15 32.28 14.35
C PRO A 357 -9.31 31.89 15.57
N ARG A 358 -9.19 32.76 16.59
CA ARG A 358 -8.44 32.46 17.84
C ARG A 358 -9.11 31.38 18.67
N LEU A 359 -10.41 31.19 18.47
CA LEU A 359 -11.20 30.20 19.18
C LEU A 359 -11.23 28.86 18.47
N PHE A 360 -10.70 28.75 17.25
CA PHE A 360 -10.68 27.50 16.49
C PHE A 360 -9.47 26.64 16.88
N PRO A 361 -9.66 25.52 17.61
CA PRO A 361 -8.57 24.77 18.21
C PRO A 361 -8.17 23.50 17.43
N PHE A 362 -8.85 23.23 16.31
CA PHE A 362 -8.73 21.95 15.61
C PHE A 362 -7.58 21.95 14.60
N ALA A 363 -6.84 20.84 14.58
CA ALA A 363 -5.87 20.56 13.53
C ALA A 363 -6.52 19.87 12.33
N SER A 364 -7.64 19.17 12.51
CA SER A 364 -8.35 18.45 11.46
C SER A 364 -9.86 18.61 11.61
N VAL A 365 -10.55 18.75 10.47
CA VAL A 365 -12.01 18.70 10.39
C VAL A 365 -12.38 17.63 9.36
N LEU A 366 -13.10 16.61 9.80
CA LEU A 366 -13.66 15.55 8.97
C LEU A 366 -15.11 15.88 8.61
N THR A 367 -15.64 15.31 7.53
CA THR A 367 -17.04 15.54 7.12
C THR A 367 -17.89 14.29 7.18
N THR A 368 -19.16 14.44 7.55
CA THR A 368 -20.17 13.37 7.36
C THR A 368 -20.52 13.21 5.87
N GLU A 369 -21.29 12.17 5.56
CA GLU A 369 -21.89 12.00 4.24
C GLU A 369 -23.04 13.01 4.04
N THR A 370 -22.69 14.22 3.60
CA THR A 370 -23.67 15.28 3.31
C THR A 370 -23.57 15.69 1.84
N PRO A 371 -24.64 15.56 1.03
CA PRO A 371 -24.58 15.85 -0.42
C PRO A 371 -24.12 17.27 -0.79
N SER A 372 -24.32 18.26 0.09
CA SER A 372 -23.89 19.64 -0.14
C SER A 372 -22.39 19.87 0.11
N LEU A 373 -21.67 18.90 0.70
CA LEU A 373 -20.25 19.03 1.00
C LEU A 373 -19.38 18.52 -0.16
N PHE A 374 -18.50 19.40 -0.65
CA PHE A 374 -17.59 19.11 -1.76
C PHE A 374 -16.22 18.56 -1.33
N PHE A 375 -16.00 18.33 -0.03
CA PHE A 375 -14.73 17.85 0.53
C PHE A 375 -14.96 16.80 1.62
N ASN A 376 -13.96 15.94 1.81
CA ASN A 376 -13.96 14.84 2.77
C ASN A 376 -13.31 15.24 4.09
N SER A 377 -12.24 16.04 4.03
CA SER A 377 -11.59 16.60 5.22
C SER A 377 -10.70 17.79 4.89
N VAL A 378 -10.43 18.63 5.90
CA VAL A 378 -9.37 19.65 5.87
C VAL A 378 -8.52 19.51 7.12
N ALA A 379 -7.19 19.39 6.95
CA ALA A 379 -6.27 19.23 8.06
C ALA A 379 -5.04 20.13 7.92
N SER A 380 -4.64 20.80 8.99
CA SER A 380 -3.35 21.48 9.09
C SER A 380 -2.24 20.43 9.19
N VAL A 381 -1.44 20.31 8.13
CA VAL A 381 -0.42 19.27 7.99
C VAL A 381 0.96 19.75 8.45
N CYS A 382 1.75 18.81 8.95
CA CYS A 382 3.14 19.05 9.33
C CYS A 382 4.07 18.65 8.18
N PRO A 383 5.22 19.33 8.04
CA PRO A 383 6.24 18.91 7.10
C PRO A 383 6.77 17.51 7.45
N VAL A 384 7.34 16.81 6.47
CA VAL A 384 7.94 15.48 6.70
C VAL A 384 9.18 15.53 7.60
N ASN A 385 9.85 16.68 7.67
CA ASN A 385 10.95 16.96 8.59
C ASN A 385 10.51 17.99 9.63
N ILE A 386 10.54 17.63 10.92
CA ILE A 386 10.02 18.47 12.00
C ILE A 386 11.14 18.86 12.96
N SER A 387 11.51 20.14 12.94
CA SER A 387 12.51 20.70 13.86
C SER A 387 12.03 20.70 15.32
N ALA A 388 12.98 20.78 16.27
CA ALA A 388 12.68 20.80 17.71
C ALA A 388 11.74 21.94 18.15
N GLY A 389 11.79 23.10 17.47
CA GLY A 389 10.97 24.27 17.75
C GLY A 389 9.69 24.40 16.92
N PHE A 390 9.35 23.39 16.10
CA PHE A 390 8.16 23.46 15.26
C PHE A 390 6.87 23.53 16.10
N ARG A 391 5.99 24.47 15.74
CA ARG A 391 4.62 24.54 16.23
C ARG A 391 3.67 24.65 15.05
N ARG A 392 2.53 23.96 15.14
CA ARG A 392 1.45 24.12 14.17
C ARG A 392 0.99 25.59 14.19
N LYS A 393 0.84 26.16 13.00
CA LYS A 393 0.40 27.54 12.83
C LYS A 393 -1.05 27.67 13.25
N GLN A 394 -1.35 28.67 14.06
CA GLN A 394 -2.72 29.00 14.44
C GLN A 394 -3.48 29.53 13.21
N PRO A 395 -4.82 29.44 13.15
CA PRO A 395 -5.58 29.91 11.99
C PRO A 395 -5.43 31.39 11.63
N GLN A 396 -4.89 32.22 12.52
CA GLN A 396 -4.54 33.63 12.24
C GLN A 396 -3.22 33.80 11.49
N GLU A 397 -2.39 32.75 11.45
CA GLU A 397 -1.14 32.69 10.72
C GLU A 397 -1.36 31.85 9.45
N ALA A 398 -0.59 32.15 8.39
CA ALA A 398 -0.62 31.31 7.19
C ALA A 398 -0.07 29.92 7.50
N GLY A 399 -0.94 28.91 7.39
CA GLY A 399 -0.62 27.50 7.60
C GLY A 399 -0.59 26.72 6.30
N VAL A 400 -0.11 25.48 6.37
CA VAL A 400 -0.23 24.51 5.28
C VAL A 400 -1.32 23.52 5.63
N TYR A 401 -2.29 23.38 4.74
CA TYR A 401 -3.47 22.55 4.91
C TYR A 401 -3.55 21.53 3.80
N LYS A 402 -4.01 20.33 4.12
CA LYS A 402 -4.40 19.30 3.15
C LYS A 402 -5.90 19.21 3.14
N VAL A 403 -6.49 19.34 1.96
CA VAL A 403 -7.90 19.09 1.72
C VAL A 403 -8.02 17.82 0.88
N PHE A 404 -8.75 16.84 1.41
CA PHE A 404 -9.17 15.69 0.62
C PHE A 404 -10.55 15.97 0.02
N SER A 405 -10.71 15.71 -1.28
CA SER A 405 -11.98 15.90 -1.98
C SER A 405 -12.20 14.83 -3.07
N PRO A 406 -13.45 14.56 -3.45
CA PRO A 406 -13.76 13.65 -4.56
C PRO A 406 -13.22 14.13 -5.92
N GLN A 407 -13.12 15.44 -6.09
CA GLN A 407 -12.65 16.09 -7.32
C GLN A 407 -11.76 17.29 -7.01
N SER A 408 -11.03 17.77 -8.01
CA SER A 408 -10.19 18.96 -7.92
C SER A 408 -11.02 20.20 -7.57
N LEU A 409 -10.59 20.93 -6.54
CA LEU A 409 -11.33 22.07 -6.00
C LEU A 409 -11.28 23.27 -6.93
N ASP A 410 -12.45 23.84 -7.23
CA ASP A 410 -12.52 25.09 -7.99
C ASP A 410 -12.19 26.33 -7.13
N LYS A 411 -12.09 27.48 -7.79
CA LYS A 411 -11.74 28.74 -7.10
C LYS A 411 -12.79 29.18 -6.06
N SER A 412 -14.07 28.90 -6.28
CA SER A 412 -15.13 29.23 -5.31
C SER A 412 -15.07 28.32 -4.10
N GLN A 413 -14.89 27.01 -4.29
CA GLN A 413 -14.72 26.02 -3.23
C GLN A 413 -13.49 26.33 -2.36
N LEU A 414 -12.36 26.68 -2.99
CA LEU A 414 -11.17 27.13 -2.25
C LEU A 414 -11.42 28.43 -1.47
N LYS A 415 -12.17 29.40 -2.04
CA LYS A 415 -12.53 30.65 -1.33
C LYS A 415 -13.54 30.42 -0.19
N THR A 416 -14.35 29.37 -0.27
CA THR A 416 -15.22 28.95 0.83
C THR A 416 -14.39 28.45 2.00
N LEU A 417 -13.41 27.57 1.73
CA LEU A 417 -12.55 26.97 2.78
C LEU A 417 -11.44 27.90 3.28
N PHE A 418 -10.95 28.82 2.47
CA PHE A 418 -9.82 29.69 2.80
C PHE A 418 -10.15 31.16 2.53
N ARG A 419 -9.91 32.01 3.53
CA ARG A 419 -10.08 33.47 3.39
C ARG A 419 -9.15 34.03 2.32
N SER A 420 -7.93 33.50 2.27
CA SER A 420 -6.95 33.74 1.22
C SER A 420 -5.90 32.62 1.24
N TYR A 421 -5.23 32.40 0.11
CA TYR A 421 -4.13 31.45 0.00
C TYR A 421 -3.07 31.97 -0.97
N TYR A 422 -1.83 31.56 -0.76
CA TYR A 422 -0.67 31.89 -1.60
C TYR A 422 -0.46 30.87 -2.71
N SER A 423 -0.69 29.59 -2.42
CA SER A 423 -0.52 28.51 -3.38
C SER A 423 -1.45 27.33 -3.06
N ALA A 424 -1.83 26.59 -4.09
CA ALA A 424 -2.52 25.31 -3.99
C ALA A 424 -1.85 24.30 -4.94
N GLN A 425 -1.33 23.20 -4.39
CA GLN A 425 -0.77 22.08 -5.14
C GLN A 425 -1.77 20.94 -5.14
N VAL A 426 -2.20 20.52 -6.33
CA VAL A 426 -3.16 19.44 -6.50
C VAL A 426 -2.43 18.15 -6.85
N THR A 427 -2.81 17.06 -6.20
CA THR A 427 -2.38 15.72 -6.57
C THR A 427 -3.59 14.81 -6.67
N GLU A 428 -3.77 14.19 -7.83
CA GLU A 428 -4.87 13.27 -8.10
C GLU A 428 -4.36 11.84 -8.02
N TRP A 429 -5.07 11.01 -7.27
CA TRP A 429 -4.71 9.61 -7.06
C TRP A 429 -5.86 8.71 -7.50
N GLN A 430 -5.56 7.69 -8.32
CA GLN A 430 -6.38 6.48 -8.38
C GLN A 430 -5.99 5.63 -7.17
N ALA A 431 -6.47 6.05 -5.99
CA ALA A 431 -5.91 5.63 -4.71
C ALA A 431 -6.41 4.27 -4.26
N TYR A 432 -7.65 3.93 -4.57
CA TYR A 432 -8.34 2.78 -3.98
C TYR A 432 -9.24 2.13 -5.03
N PRO A 433 -9.51 0.82 -4.94
CA PRO A 433 -10.66 0.25 -5.64
C PRO A 433 -11.95 1.00 -5.30
N GLN A 434 -12.84 1.11 -6.27
CA GLN A 434 -14.23 1.46 -6.03
C GLN A 434 -14.87 0.24 -5.37
N TYR A 435 -14.96 0.28 -4.05
CA TYR A 435 -15.34 -0.86 -3.24
C TYR A 435 -16.83 -1.16 -3.40
N GLY A 436 -17.17 -2.45 -3.47
CA GLY A 436 -18.53 -2.95 -3.46
C GLY A 436 -18.59 -4.38 -2.92
N SER A 437 -19.73 -4.76 -2.34
CA SER A 437 -19.91 -6.06 -1.67
C SER A 437 -20.20 -7.23 -2.62
N SER A 438 -20.37 -6.97 -3.92
CA SER A 438 -20.66 -8.00 -4.94
C SER A 438 -19.44 -8.43 -5.76
N GLN A 439 -18.30 -7.75 -5.60
CA GLN A 439 -17.09 -8.00 -6.39
C GLN A 439 -16.22 -9.05 -5.70
N GLY A 440 -15.72 -10.02 -6.47
CA GLY A 440 -14.73 -10.99 -6.01
C GLY A 440 -13.35 -10.35 -5.83
N LEU A 441 -12.50 -10.99 -5.03
CA LEU A 441 -11.11 -10.56 -4.87
C LEU A 441 -10.28 -11.08 -6.04
N PRO A 442 -9.41 -10.25 -6.67
CA PRO A 442 -8.54 -10.72 -7.73
C PRO A 442 -7.57 -11.81 -7.26
N PRO A 443 -7.17 -12.74 -8.14
CA PRO A 443 -6.15 -13.73 -7.82
C PRO A 443 -4.78 -13.09 -7.63
N VAL A 444 -3.89 -13.78 -6.88
CA VAL A 444 -2.49 -13.36 -6.72
C VAL A 444 -1.63 -13.92 -7.85
N GLU A 445 -1.90 -15.14 -8.32
CA GLU A 445 -1.24 -15.75 -9.47
C GLU A 445 -2.15 -15.61 -10.71
N LEU A 446 -1.70 -14.86 -11.73
CA LEU A 446 -2.45 -14.60 -12.96
C LEU A 446 -2.20 -15.66 -14.04
N HIS A 447 -0.96 -16.13 -14.10
CA HIS A 447 -0.45 -17.19 -14.97
C HIS A 447 0.80 -17.76 -14.26
N PRO A 448 1.26 -18.99 -14.54
CA PRO A 448 2.48 -19.52 -13.91
C PRO A 448 3.65 -18.53 -13.97
N ASN A 449 4.24 -18.23 -12.80
CA ASN A 449 5.31 -17.23 -12.64
C ASN A 449 4.95 -15.76 -12.98
N LEU A 450 3.66 -15.43 -13.15
CA LEU A 450 3.15 -14.08 -13.31
C LEU A 450 2.19 -13.74 -12.17
N TYR A 451 2.61 -12.82 -11.31
CA TYR A 451 1.90 -12.49 -10.07
C TYR A 451 1.33 -11.07 -10.08
N TYR A 452 0.19 -10.89 -9.44
CA TYR A 452 -0.48 -9.59 -9.28
C TYR A 452 -0.56 -9.18 -7.81
N LEU A 453 0.15 -8.10 -7.47
CA LEU A 453 0.27 -7.60 -6.11
C LEU A 453 -0.96 -6.79 -5.69
N ASN A 454 -1.45 -5.88 -6.55
CA ASN A 454 -2.51 -4.95 -6.18
C ASN A 454 -3.89 -5.61 -6.05
N GLY A 455 -4.01 -6.92 -6.28
CA GLY A 455 -5.20 -7.70 -5.93
C GLY A 455 -5.56 -7.56 -4.44
N ILE A 456 -4.57 -7.44 -3.55
CA ILE A 456 -4.78 -7.26 -2.11
C ILE A 456 -5.56 -5.98 -1.76
N GLU A 457 -5.48 -4.95 -2.61
CA GLU A 457 -6.12 -3.66 -2.35
C GLU A 457 -7.64 -3.75 -2.34
N TRP A 458 -8.21 -4.78 -3.00
CA TRP A 458 -9.64 -5.08 -3.01
C TRP A 458 -10.13 -5.62 -1.67
N ALA A 459 -9.26 -6.27 -0.89
CA ALA A 459 -9.54 -6.62 0.50
C ALA A 459 -9.33 -5.41 1.42
N GLY A 460 -8.35 -4.58 1.12
CA GLY A 460 -8.11 -3.33 1.83
C GLY A 460 -6.79 -2.71 1.40
N SER A 461 -6.80 -1.41 1.09
CA SER A 461 -5.61 -0.72 0.62
C SER A 461 -4.91 0.00 1.77
N ALA A 462 -3.70 -0.45 2.09
CA ALA A 462 -2.79 0.21 3.02
C ALA A 462 -1.34 -0.18 2.70
N MET A 463 -0.38 0.61 3.18
CA MET A 463 1.05 0.30 3.03
C MET A 463 1.40 -1.11 3.52
N GLU A 464 0.83 -1.51 4.66
CA GLU A 464 1.05 -2.84 5.23
C GLU A 464 0.41 -3.94 4.39
N MET A 465 -0.81 -3.74 3.88
CA MET A 465 -1.48 -4.72 3.03
C MET A 465 -0.66 -5.01 1.76
N SER A 466 -0.11 -3.98 1.12
CA SER A 466 0.81 -4.15 -0.01
C SER A 466 2.12 -4.84 0.38
N SER A 467 2.63 -4.62 1.59
CA SER A 467 3.86 -5.25 2.09
C SER A 467 3.65 -6.73 2.46
N VAL A 468 2.48 -7.05 3.04
CA VAL A 468 2.03 -8.43 3.27
C VAL A 468 1.90 -9.18 1.95
N ALA A 469 1.25 -8.58 0.94
CA ALA A 469 1.13 -9.17 -0.39
C ALA A 469 2.50 -9.36 -1.06
N ALA A 470 3.41 -8.39 -0.89
CA ALA A 470 4.78 -8.50 -1.39
C ALA A 470 5.54 -9.69 -0.80
N LYS A 471 5.48 -9.88 0.53
CA LYS A 471 6.10 -11.05 1.20
C LYS A 471 5.44 -12.35 0.75
N ASN A 472 4.11 -12.37 0.61
CA ASN A 472 3.37 -13.52 0.12
C ASN A 472 3.80 -13.92 -1.29
N ILE A 473 3.89 -12.97 -2.23
CA ILE A 473 4.32 -13.23 -3.60
C ILE A 473 5.76 -13.75 -3.64
N ALA A 474 6.66 -13.16 -2.85
CA ALA A 474 8.05 -13.62 -2.83
C ALA A 474 8.18 -15.07 -2.33
N LEU A 475 7.41 -15.45 -1.31
CA LEU A 475 7.32 -16.83 -0.85
C LEU A 475 6.67 -17.73 -1.90
N LEU A 476 5.51 -17.33 -2.44
CA LEU A 476 4.78 -18.11 -3.44
C LEU A 476 5.65 -18.39 -4.67
N ALA A 477 6.32 -17.37 -5.20
CA ALA A 477 7.26 -17.50 -6.31
C ALA A 477 8.39 -18.46 -5.99
N TYR A 478 8.99 -18.34 -4.80
CA TYR A 478 10.05 -19.25 -4.34
C TYR A 478 9.57 -20.70 -4.25
N HIS A 479 8.39 -20.95 -3.68
CA HIS A 479 7.84 -22.30 -3.56
C HIS A 479 7.45 -22.90 -4.91
N ARG A 480 6.81 -22.12 -5.79
CA ARG A 480 6.47 -22.55 -7.16
C ARG A 480 7.73 -22.92 -7.94
N TRP A 481 8.75 -22.08 -7.87
CA TRP A 481 10.04 -22.32 -8.52
C TRP A 481 10.71 -23.61 -8.05
N ASN A 482 10.72 -23.84 -6.73
CA ASN A 482 11.33 -25.02 -6.11
C ASN A 482 10.39 -26.23 -5.98
N LYS A 483 9.19 -26.18 -6.60
CA LYS A 483 8.19 -27.26 -6.56
C LYS A 483 7.75 -27.66 -5.14
N GLN A 484 7.76 -26.73 -4.18
CA GLN A 484 7.38 -26.91 -2.77
C GLN A 484 5.88 -26.66 -2.55
N THR A 485 5.04 -27.61 -2.95
CA THR A 485 3.57 -27.45 -2.89
C THR A 485 2.99 -27.52 -1.48
N ASP A 486 3.72 -28.09 -0.54
CA ASP A 486 3.35 -28.24 0.88
C ASP A 486 3.44 -26.94 1.69
N MET A 487 4.00 -25.88 1.12
CA MET A 487 4.09 -24.55 1.75
C MET A 487 3.00 -23.59 1.26
N VAL A 488 2.22 -23.97 0.25
CA VAL A 488 1.20 -23.13 -0.39
C VAL A 488 -0.19 -23.61 0.00
N ASP A 489 -1.09 -22.66 0.34
CA ASP A 489 -2.51 -22.88 0.67
C ASP A 489 -2.75 -23.99 1.70
N GLN A 490 -1.86 -24.07 2.69
CA GLN A 490 -1.98 -25.06 3.74
C GLN A 490 -3.17 -24.78 4.65
N LYS A 491 -3.93 -25.83 4.95
CA LYS A 491 -5.06 -25.80 5.88
C LYS A 491 -4.59 -26.01 7.32
N ASP A 492 -5.39 -25.52 8.26
CA ASP A 492 -5.19 -25.72 9.70
C ASP A 492 -3.82 -25.25 10.24
N LEU A 493 -3.26 -24.19 9.64
CA LEU A 493 -1.96 -23.61 10.01
C LEU A 493 -1.83 -23.31 11.49
N MET A 494 -2.87 -22.76 12.13
CA MET A 494 -2.83 -22.48 13.57
C MET A 494 -2.62 -23.72 14.42
N HIS A 495 -3.17 -24.87 14.01
CA HIS A 495 -2.96 -26.13 14.73
C HIS A 495 -1.55 -26.64 14.47
N ARG A 496 -1.10 -26.68 13.20
CA ARG A 496 0.22 -27.15 12.81
C ARG A 496 1.35 -26.41 13.50
N ILE A 497 1.33 -25.07 13.48
CA ILE A 497 2.40 -24.29 14.10
C ILE A 497 2.34 -24.35 15.63
N LYS A 498 1.21 -24.74 16.24
CA LYS A 498 1.16 -25.03 17.69
C LYS A 498 1.71 -26.41 18.04
N THR A 499 1.70 -27.37 17.10
CA THR A 499 2.22 -28.73 17.31
C THR A 499 3.66 -28.91 16.86
N GLU A 500 4.17 -28.03 15.98
CA GLU A 500 5.57 -28.00 15.55
C GLU A 500 6.48 -27.22 16.51
N LEU A 501 5.89 -26.49 17.47
CA LEU A 501 6.53 -25.88 18.63
C LEU A 501 6.30 -26.75 19.87
#